data_AF-A0A2E6JGI1-F1
#
_entry.id   AF-A0A2E6JGI1-F1
#
_cell.length_a   1.000
_cell.length_b   1.000
_cell.length_c   1.000
_cell.angle_alpha   90.00
_cell.angle_beta   90.00
_cell.angle_gamma   90.00
#
_symmetry.space_group_name_H-M   'P 1'
#
loop_
_entity.id
_entity.type
_entity.pdbx_description
1 polymer ?
#
loop_
_entity_poly.entity_id
_entity_poly.type
_entity_poly.pdbx_seq_one_letter_code
_entity_poly.pdbx_strand_id
1 'polypeptide(L)'
;MMRYVSFVLMFALFAFYACEDNKNEEKFVIEFSPVEEHDFGTVEVNKSASTKVRIKNSDESSGPFTGTIEIEDSPAFFSSFTGIIELQKNESREVYITFTPSAGESYSGKLVVKNDKNFNEFYLSGVGASPVSFSISPIALDFGLVESGSTKDLNLTLENNVSSGFDLELTLDLPLSDFTIGRQTNFTLSPGSNKTITVRYSPTQNASTNFLEISHNSSIRANPQSVVLRGIKDISSELVSGNIEGWNLFKNKDYAASVSKFQETVAKSLVNAVYDSVGDEAVLGRGWARLFERSTNDYALSSFNDFVNAYNTGLISSSSEIDALAGISVSGVLVVSNNIDHYNAIVEAASILLANYQSYQFQYNTNVDHKDVRYALVQAYFNLSNYLDAAKQLDILDPLNAPHSSTAEEILIAIQALAGQL
;
A
#
# COMPACT_ATOMS: atom_id res chain seq x y z
N MET A 1 -7.85 103.82 -58.97
CA MET A 1 -8.37 104.59 -60.12
C MET A 1 -9.83 104.21 -60.29
N MET A 2 -10.74 105.18 -60.11
CA MET A 2 -12.19 105.06 -60.24
C MET A 2 -12.64 104.49 -61.60
N ARG A 3 -13.76 103.74 -61.61
CA ARG A 3 -14.94 103.92 -62.48
C ARG A 3 -15.99 102.82 -62.19
N TYR A 4 -17.11 103.15 -61.53
CA TYR A 4 -18.43 103.55 -62.08
C TYR A 4 -19.06 102.45 -62.98
N VAL A 5 -20.11 101.72 -62.56
CA VAL A 5 -21.58 102.04 -62.64
C VAL A 5 -22.01 102.08 -64.12
N SER A 6 -23.06 101.45 -64.65
CA SER A 6 -24.32 100.81 -64.21
C SER A 6 -24.88 100.01 -65.41
N PHE A 7 -25.71 98.98 -65.21
CA PHE A 7 -27.04 98.91 -65.87
C PHE A 7 -27.93 97.83 -65.23
N VAL A 8 -29.18 98.24 -65.00
CA VAL A 8 -30.29 97.54 -64.35
C VAL A 8 -31.08 96.75 -65.38
N LEU A 9 -31.57 95.54 -65.04
CA LEU A 9 -32.97 95.13 -65.33
C LEU A 9 -33.38 93.79 -64.67
N MET A 10 -34.44 93.88 -63.86
CA MET A 10 -35.65 93.04 -63.83
C MET A 10 -35.65 91.59 -63.26
N PHE A 11 -36.47 91.47 -62.21
CA PHE A 11 -36.99 90.30 -61.48
C PHE A 11 -37.30 89.01 -62.28
N ALA A 12 -36.89 87.87 -61.72
CA ALA A 12 -37.74 86.68 -61.57
C ALA A 12 -37.26 85.86 -60.36
N LEU A 13 -38.12 85.74 -59.35
CA LEU A 13 -37.90 84.97 -58.12
C LEU A 13 -38.24 83.49 -58.42
N PHE A 14 -37.23 82.61 -58.46
CA PHE A 14 -37.42 81.17 -58.33
C PHE A 14 -36.45 80.66 -57.26
N ALA A 15 -36.97 80.49 -56.05
CA ALA A 15 -36.30 79.74 -55.00
C ALA A 15 -36.41 78.25 -55.33
N PHE A 16 -35.42 77.73 -56.06
CA PHE A 16 -35.18 76.28 -56.07
C PHE A 16 -34.46 75.94 -54.76
N TYR A 17 -35.25 75.47 -53.78
CA TYR A 17 -34.74 74.52 -52.80
C TYR A 17 -34.35 73.26 -53.58
N ALA A 18 -33.08 73.15 -53.97
CA ALA A 18 -32.50 71.86 -54.30
C ALA A 18 -32.25 71.17 -52.96
N CYS A 19 -33.13 70.22 -52.64
CA CYS A 19 -32.98 69.28 -51.54
C CYS A 19 -31.71 68.48 -51.79
N GLU A 20 -30.64 68.79 -51.08
CA GLU A 20 -29.44 67.96 -51.03
C GLU A 20 -29.83 66.70 -50.28
N ASP A 21 -29.98 65.61 -51.04
CA ASP A 21 -30.43 64.30 -50.60
C ASP A 21 -29.34 63.71 -49.66
N ASN A 22 -29.36 64.12 -48.39
CA ASN A 22 -28.58 63.51 -47.32
C ASN A 22 -29.09 62.08 -47.12
N LYS A 23 -28.64 61.14 -47.97
CA LYS A 23 -28.69 59.72 -47.65
C LYS A 23 -27.84 59.52 -46.39
N ASN A 24 -28.48 59.50 -45.23
CA ASN A 24 -27.89 58.95 -44.02
C ASN A 24 -27.45 57.53 -44.36
N GLU A 25 -26.14 57.33 -44.59
CA GLU A 25 -25.59 55.99 -44.74
C GLU A 25 -25.94 55.20 -43.48
N GLU A 26 -26.58 54.05 -43.66
CA GLU A 26 -26.87 53.14 -42.56
C GLU A 26 -25.56 52.72 -41.90
N LYS A 27 -25.37 53.14 -40.65
CA LYS A 27 -24.18 52.87 -39.85
C LYS A 27 -24.60 52.00 -38.67
N PHE A 28 -23.97 50.84 -38.55
CA PHE A 28 -24.11 49.96 -37.39
C PHE A 28 -22.81 49.95 -36.61
N VAL A 29 -22.91 50.18 -35.30
CA VAL A 29 -21.81 50.11 -34.36
C VAL A 29 -22.16 48.99 -33.37
N ILE A 30 -21.58 47.81 -33.60
CA ILE A 30 -21.76 46.64 -32.76
C ILE A 30 -20.63 46.58 -31.76
N GLU A 31 -20.98 46.50 -30.48
CA GLU A 31 -20.02 46.46 -29.39
C GLU A 31 -20.08 45.10 -28.71
N PHE A 32 -18.93 44.49 -28.50
CA PHE A 32 -18.80 43.34 -27.61
C PHE A 32 -18.52 43.84 -26.18
N SER A 33 -18.93 43.05 -25.19
CA SER A 33 -18.47 43.21 -23.81
C SER A 33 -18.14 41.82 -23.26
N PRO A 34 -16.85 41.51 -23.01
CA PRO A 34 -15.65 42.37 -23.21
C PRO A 34 -15.43 42.77 -24.68
N VAL A 35 -14.61 43.79 -24.95
CA VAL A 35 -14.67 44.56 -26.21
C VAL A 35 -14.05 43.89 -27.44
N GLU A 36 -13.01 43.06 -27.31
CA GLU A 36 -12.24 42.62 -28.49
C GLU A 36 -11.74 41.17 -28.43
N GLU A 37 -11.47 40.64 -27.25
CA GLU A 37 -10.95 39.27 -27.12
C GLU A 37 -11.36 38.57 -25.81
N HIS A 38 -11.28 37.24 -25.84
CA HIS A 38 -11.27 36.41 -24.65
C HIS A 38 -10.24 35.29 -24.79
N ASP A 39 -9.32 35.23 -23.82
CA ASP A 39 -8.46 34.07 -23.61
C ASP A 39 -9.06 33.17 -22.54
N PHE A 40 -9.34 31.91 -22.91
CA PHE A 40 -9.81 30.87 -22.00
C PHE A 40 -8.67 30.29 -21.14
N GLY A 41 -7.43 30.69 -21.38
CA GLY A 41 -6.24 30.19 -20.73
C GLY A 41 -6.00 28.71 -21.07
N THR A 42 -5.42 27.99 -20.13
CA THR A 42 -5.15 26.56 -20.29
C THR A 42 -6.33 25.73 -19.80
N VAL A 43 -6.89 24.89 -20.67
CA VAL A 43 -7.99 23.97 -20.37
C VAL A 43 -7.55 22.54 -20.64
N GLU A 44 -7.87 21.63 -19.72
CA GLU A 44 -7.54 20.22 -19.87
C GLU A 44 -8.25 19.64 -21.10
N VAL A 45 -7.53 18.82 -21.87
CA VAL A 45 -8.08 18.16 -23.06
C VAL A 45 -9.38 17.42 -22.74
N ASN A 46 -10.42 17.66 -23.56
CA ASN A 46 -11.80 17.18 -23.39
C ASN A 46 -12.56 17.74 -22.18
N LYS A 47 -12.03 18.75 -21.49
CA LYS A 47 -12.78 19.60 -20.56
C LYS A 47 -13.20 20.89 -21.25
N SER A 48 -14.12 21.61 -20.61
CA SER A 48 -14.69 22.83 -21.17
C SER A 48 -14.59 23.99 -20.20
N ALA A 49 -14.33 25.18 -20.75
CA ALA A 49 -14.48 26.45 -20.06
C ALA A 49 -15.44 27.33 -20.85
N SER A 50 -16.27 28.13 -20.17
CA SER A 50 -17.28 28.97 -20.82
C SER A 50 -17.17 30.41 -20.34
N THR A 51 -17.34 31.35 -21.26
CA THR A 51 -17.41 32.78 -20.99
C THR A 51 -18.70 33.35 -21.55
N LYS A 52 -19.11 34.49 -21.02
CA LYS A 52 -20.30 35.22 -21.47
C LYS A 52 -19.87 36.46 -22.25
N VAL A 53 -20.30 36.55 -23.50
CA VAL A 53 -20.07 37.72 -24.35
C VAL A 53 -21.40 38.43 -24.57
N ARG A 54 -21.46 39.72 -24.26
CA ARG A 54 -22.61 40.56 -24.58
C ARG A 54 -22.36 41.26 -25.92
N ILE A 55 -23.31 41.16 -26.83
CA ILE A 55 -23.31 41.80 -28.14
C ILE A 55 -24.35 42.91 -28.10
N LYS A 56 -23.96 44.16 -28.32
CA LYS A 56 -24.85 45.33 -28.25
C LYS A 56 -24.88 46.03 -29.60
N ASN A 57 -26.08 46.32 -30.09
CA ASN A 57 -26.27 47.34 -31.12
C ASN A 57 -26.29 48.69 -30.41
N SER A 58 -25.22 49.47 -30.52
CA SER A 58 -25.02 50.70 -29.71
C SER A 58 -26.00 51.83 -30.07
N ASP A 59 -25.94 52.93 -29.32
CA ASP A 59 -26.73 54.13 -29.57
C ASP A 59 -26.17 55.01 -30.71
N GLU A 60 -24.95 54.74 -31.17
CA GLU A 60 -24.36 55.34 -32.38
C GLU A 60 -24.93 54.73 -33.68
N SER A 61 -25.62 53.60 -33.60
CA SER A 61 -26.26 52.96 -34.75
C SER A 61 -27.45 53.75 -35.29
N SER A 62 -27.65 53.70 -36.60
CA SER A 62 -28.74 54.38 -37.30
C SER A 62 -30.10 53.68 -37.19
N GLY A 63 -30.15 52.42 -36.74
CA GLY A 63 -31.39 51.62 -36.69
C GLY A 63 -31.19 50.18 -36.16
N PRO A 64 -32.19 49.30 -36.34
CA PRO A 64 -32.08 47.89 -35.97
C PRO A 64 -31.02 47.18 -36.81
N PHE A 65 -30.16 46.39 -36.16
CA PHE A 65 -29.17 45.55 -36.81
C PHE A 65 -29.76 44.16 -37.06
N THR A 66 -29.73 43.71 -38.31
CA THR A 66 -29.98 42.31 -38.68
C THR A 66 -28.73 41.77 -39.36
N GLY A 67 -28.19 40.67 -38.82
CA GLY A 67 -26.97 40.06 -39.32
C GLY A 67 -26.86 38.60 -38.93
N THR A 68 -25.70 38.01 -39.19
CA THR A 68 -25.38 36.63 -38.82
C THR A 68 -24.31 36.62 -37.74
N ILE A 69 -24.44 35.68 -36.81
CA ILE A 69 -23.45 35.36 -35.78
C ILE A 69 -22.97 33.92 -35.96
N GLU A 70 -21.65 33.74 -36.02
CA GLU A 70 -21.00 32.44 -36.16
C GLU A 70 -19.60 32.42 -35.55
N ILE A 71 -19.09 31.22 -35.27
CA ILE A 71 -17.68 30.99 -34.92
C ILE A 71 -16.95 30.58 -36.19
N GLU A 72 -15.84 31.25 -36.49
CA GLU A 72 -14.94 30.91 -37.59
C GLU A 72 -13.58 30.41 -37.04
N ASP A 73 -12.81 29.78 -37.93
CA ASP A 73 -11.39 29.42 -37.79
C ASP A 73 -10.99 28.35 -36.74
N SER A 74 -11.90 27.86 -35.89
CA SER A 74 -11.58 26.74 -34.99
C SER A 74 -12.78 25.89 -34.59
N PRO A 75 -12.64 24.54 -34.63
CA PRO A 75 -13.67 23.62 -34.15
C PRO A 75 -13.73 23.50 -32.62
N ALA A 76 -12.76 24.07 -31.89
CA ALA A 76 -12.68 23.96 -30.43
C ALA A 76 -13.55 24.97 -29.69
N PHE A 77 -14.09 25.99 -30.38
CA PHE A 77 -14.99 26.98 -29.80
C PHE A 77 -16.43 26.75 -30.26
N PHE A 78 -17.37 26.81 -29.32
CA PHE A 78 -18.79 26.66 -29.56
C PHE A 78 -19.56 27.85 -28.99
N SER A 79 -20.43 28.45 -29.80
CA SER A 79 -21.35 29.48 -29.33
C SER A 79 -22.71 28.87 -28.98
N SER A 80 -23.31 29.29 -27.86
CA SER A 80 -24.68 28.92 -27.49
C SER A 80 -25.73 29.43 -28.48
N PHE A 81 -25.35 30.34 -29.37
CA PHE A 81 -26.21 30.86 -30.43
C PHE A 81 -25.42 31.13 -31.70
N THR A 82 -25.90 30.57 -32.82
CA THR A 82 -25.40 30.80 -34.18
C THR A 82 -26.60 31.01 -35.12
N GLY A 83 -26.45 31.84 -36.15
CA GLY A 83 -27.49 32.12 -37.13
C GLY A 83 -27.88 33.59 -37.17
N ILE A 84 -29.13 33.90 -37.52
CA ILE A 84 -29.57 35.29 -37.70
C ILE A 84 -29.82 35.95 -36.35
N ILE A 85 -29.20 37.11 -36.11
CA ILE A 85 -29.42 37.95 -34.94
C ILE A 85 -30.07 39.26 -35.37
N GLU A 86 -31.11 39.67 -34.65
CA GLU A 86 -31.74 40.99 -34.77
C GLU A 86 -31.61 41.71 -33.43
N LEU A 87 -31.10 42.94 -33.46
CA LEU A 87 -30.95 43.81 -32.29
C LEU A 87 -31.49 45.19 -32.62
N GLN A 88 -32.52 45.63 -31.91
CA GLN A 88 -32.96 47.03 -31.96
C GLN A 88 -31.83 47.96 -31.51
N LYS A 89 -31.95 49.24 -31.85
CA LYS A 89 -30.99 50.26 -31.39
C LYS A 89 -30.92 50.25 -29.86
N ASN A 90 -29.70 50.23 -29.31
CA ASN A 90 -29.41 50.11 -27.88
C ASN A 90 -29.82 48.76 -27.24
N GLU A 91 -30.26 47.77 -28.03
CA GLU A 91 -30.52 46.40 -27.55
C GLU A 91 -29.23 45.58 -27.48
N SER A 92 -29.22 44.60 -26.58
CA SER A 92 -28.11 43.66 -26.46
C SER A 92 -28.57 42.25 -26.24
N ARG A 93 -27.77 41.28 -26.70
CA ARG A 93 -27.95 39.85 -26.45
C ARG A 93 -26.71 39.26 -25.81
N GLU A 94 -26.91 38.37 -24.86
CA GLU A 94 -25.83 37.59 -24.26
C GLU A 94 -25.70 36.24 -24.99
N VAL A 95 -24.48 35.85 -25.30
CA VAL A 95 -24.13 34.53 -25.84
C VAL A 95 -23.04 33.91 -24.98
N TYR A 96 -23.12 32.60 -24.76
CA TYR A 96 -22.06 31.85 -24.09
C TYR A 96 -21.15 31.24 -25.12
N ILE A 97 -19.85 31.50 -24.99
CA ILE A 97 -18.83 30.86 -25.80
C ILE A 97 -18.13 29.82 -24.93
N THR A 98 -18.05 28.58 -25.42
CA THR A 98 -17.45 27.44 -24.73
C THR A 98 -16.24 26.95 -25.51
N PHE A 99 -15.09 26.87 -24.85
CA PHE A 99 -13.87 26.29 -25.39
C PHE A 99 -13.72 24.86 -24.89
N THR A 100 -13.53 23.90 -25.80
CA THR A 100 -13.31 22.47 -25.51
C THR A 100 -12.18 21.93 -26.40
N PRO A 101 -10.92 21.99 -25.95
CA PRO A 101 -9.79 21.49 -26.73
C PRO A 101 -9.79 19.97 -26.85
N SER A 102 -9.48 19.44 -28.03
CA SER A 102 -9.37 17.99 -28.28
C SER A 102 -7.94 17.47 -28.22
N ALA A 103 -6.94 18.34 -28.27
CA ALA A 103 -5.53 18.02 -28.19
C ALA A 103 -4.73 19.07 -27.41
N GLY A 104 -3.50 18.71 -27.04
CA GLY A 104 -2.57 19.56 -26.30
C GLY A 104 -1.88 20.58 -27.21
N GLU A 105 -2.58 21.64 -27.61
CA GLU A 105 -2.09 22.67 -28.55
C GLU A 105 -2.77 24.03 -28.32
N SER A 106 -2.28 25.08 -28.99
CA SER A 106 -2.91 26.40 -28.97
C SER A 106 -4.03 26.49 -30.01
N TYR A 107 -5.19 27.02 -29.59
CA TYR A 107 -6.35 27.25 -30.43
C TYR A 107 -6.60 28.75 -30.55
N SER A 108 -6.95 29.18 -31.75
CA SER A 108 -7.41 30.54 -32.04
C SER A 108 -8.68 30.45 -32.89
N GLY A 109 -9.65 31.30 -32.62
CA GLY A 109 -10.88 31.42 -33.41
C GLY A 109 -11.45 32.82 -33.27
N LYS A 110 -12.57 33.07 -33.92
CA LYS A 110 -13.26 34.36 -33.81
C LYS A 110 -14.76 34.18 -33.85
N LEU A 111 -15.45 34.93 -33.00
CA LEU A 111 -16.88 35.15 -33.10
C LEU A 111 -17.12 36.30 -34.05
N VAL A 112 -17.81 36.05 -35.16
CA VAL A 112 -18.07 37.03 -36.20
C VAL A 112 -19.53 37.45 -36.14
N VAL A 113 -19.77 38.76 -36.08
CA VAL A 113 -21.11 39.36 -36.23
C VAL A 113 -21.07 40.26 -37.46
N LYS A 114 -21.74 39.84 -38.54
CA LYS A 114 -21.66 40.51 -39.84
C LYS A 114 -22.99 40.64 -40.56
N ASN A 115 -23.07 41.64 -41.44
CA ASN A 115 -24.07 41.76 -42.50
C ASN A 115 -23.42 42.38 -43.75
N ASP A 116 -24.20 42.73 -44.76
CA ASP A 116 -23.68 43.27 -46.03
C ASP A 116 -22.90 44.59 -45.90
N LYS A 117 -23.02 45.30 -44.77
CA LYS A 117 -22.44 46.64 -44.55
C LYS A 117 -21.56 46.75 -43.31
N ASN A 118 -21.49 45.70 -42.48
CA ASN A 118 -20.84 45.75 -41.19
C ASN A 118 -20.22 44.40 -40.83
N PHE A 119 -19.05 44.44 -40.20
CA PHE A 119 -18.25 43.26 -39.87
C PHE A 119 -17.52 43.52 -38.56
N ASN A 120 -17.81 42.73 -37.53
CA ASN A 120 -17.17 42.83 -36.23
C ASN A 120 -16.70 41.45 -35.82
N GLU A 121 -15.48 41.40 -35.30
CA GLU A 121 -14.84 40.18 -34.83
C GLU A 121 -14.58 40.29 -33.34
N PHE A 122 -14.73 39.18 -32.64
CA PHE A 122 -14.31 39.02 -31.26
C PHE A 122 -13.38 37.81 -31.19
N TYR A 123 -12.10 38.05 -30.88
CA TYR A 123 -11.06 37.03 -30.93
C TYR A 123 -11.15 36.09 -29.74
N LEU A 124 -10.95 34.80 -30.00
CA LEU A 124 -10.97 33.74 -29.00
C LEU A 124 -9.63 33.03 -29.03
N SER A 125 -9.04 32.82 -27.87
CA SER A 125 -7.83 32.03 -27.72
C SER A 125 -7.93 31.08 -26.52
N GLY A 126 -7.14 30.02 -26.56
CA GLY A 126 -7.04 29.08 -25.46
C GLY A 126 -6.03 27.98 -25.78
N VAL A 127 -5.52 27.32 -24.75
CA VAL A 127 -4.54 26.23 -24.90
C VAL A 127 -5.14 24.95 -24.33
N GLY A 128 -5.18 23.90 -25.14
CA GLY A 128 -5.41 22.55 -24.66
C GLY A 128 -4.16 21.99 -23.99
N ALA A 129 -4.32 21.31 -22.87
CA ALA A 129 -3.21 20.71 -22.14
C ALA A 129 -3.56 19.32 -21.61
N SER A 130 -2.56 18.43 -21.56
CA SER A 130 -2.75 17.09 -21.01
C SER A 130 -3.07 17.15 -19.50
N PRO A 131 -3.91 16.23 -18.99
CA PRO A 131 -4.18 16.16 -17.56
C PRO A 131 -2.90 15.94 -16.76
N VAL A 132 -2.93 16.27 -15.47
CA VAL A 132 -1.81 15.96 -14.56
C VAL A 132 -1.57 14.45 -14.56
N SER A 133 -0.36 14.05 -14.94
CA SER A 133 0.14 12.68 -14.88
C SER A 133 1.32 12.64 -13.91
N PHE A 134 1.23 11.79 -12.88
CA PHE A 134 2.25 11.73 -11.84
C PHE A 134 2.57 10.30 -11.44
N SER A 135 3.68 10.15 -10.70
CA SER A 135 4.12 8.88 -10.13
C SER A 135 4.47 9.03 -8.65
N ILE A 136 4.31 7.92 -7.93
CA ILE A 136 4.68 7.76 -6.52
C ILE A 136 5.59 6.53 -6.46
N SER A 137 6.78 6.68 -5.88
CA SER A 137 7.73 5.57 -5.77
C SER A 137 8.54 5.62 -4.47
N PRO A 138 8.53 4.55 -3.65
CA PRO A 138 7.76 3.31 -3.81
C PRO A 138 6.29 3.45 -3.36
N ILE A 139 5.40 2.54 -3.76
CA ILE A 139 4.00 2.50 -3.28
C ILE A 139 3.84 1.85 -1.89
N ALA A 140 4.93 1.29 -1.35
CA ALA A 140 4.99 0.73 -0.01
C ALA A 140 6.37 0.99 0.59
N LEU A 141 6.40 1.36 1.87
CA LEU A 141 7.60 1.54 2.67
C LEU A 141 7.61 0.50 3.78
N ASP A 142 8.53 -0.45 3.68
CA ASP A 142 8.79 -1.45 4.72
C ASP A 142 10.07 -1.09 5.46
N PHE A 143 9.90 -0.68 6.72
CA PHE A 143 10.99 -0.29 7.60
C PHE A 143 11.70 -1.52 8.18
N GLY A 144 11.13 -2.71 8.10
CA GLY A 144 11.66 -3.93 8.71
C GLY A 144 11.79 -3.78 10.23
N LEU A 145 12.81 -4.45 10.79
CA LEU A 145 13.15 -4.38 12.20
C LEU A 145 13.79 -3.03 12.57
N VAL A 146 13.25 -2.39 13.60
CA VAL A 146 13.81 -1.18 14.21
C VAL A 146 13.79 -1.32 15.73
N GLU A 147 14.95 -1.13 16.36
CA GLU A 147 15.09 -1.24 17.82
C GLU A 147 14.19 -0.26 18.58
N SER A 148 13.77 -0.68 19.78
CA SER A 148 13.02 0.17 20.69
C SER A 148 13.79 1.46 21.03
N GLY A 149 13.15 2.62 20.84
CA GLY A 149 13.76 3.93 21.10
C GLY A 149 14.66 4.44 19.97
N SER A 150 14.91 3.63 18.94
CA SER A 150 15.58 4.03 17.70
C SER A 150 14.57 4.46 16.63
N THR A 151 15.08 5.02 15.54
CA THR A 151 14.25 5.45 14.41
C THR A 151 14.87 5.04 13.08
N LYS A 152 14.05 4.80 12.07
CA LYS A 152 14.50 4.56 10.70
C LYS A 152 13.75 5.44 9.72
N ASP A 153 14.50 5.98 8.76
CA ASP A 153 13.98 6.89 7.73
C ASP A 153 14.00 6.18 6.38
N LEU A 154 12.90 6.26 5.64
CA LEU A 154 12.81 5.85 4.25
C LEU A 154 12.25 6.99 3.40
N ASN A 155 12.61 6.99 2.12
CA ASN A 155 12.24 8.05 1.20
C ASN A 155 11.14 7.60 0.24
N LEU A 156 10.18 8.49 0.04
CA LEU A 156 9.10 8.42 -0.94
C LEU A 156 9.31 9.55 -1.95
N THR A 157 9.31 9.24 -3.24
CA THR A 157 9.42 10.26 -4.30
C THR A 157 8.09 10.44 -4.99
N LEU A 158 7.66 11.69 -5.07
CA LEU A 158 6.48 12.15 -5.80
C LEU A 158 6.98 12.93 -7.01
N GLU A 159 6.57 12.55 -8.22
CA GLU A 159 7.03 13.20 -9.45
C GLU A 159 5.85 13.60 -10.31
N ASN A 160 5.81 14.87 -10.72
CA ASN A 160 4.94 15.31 -11.79
C ASN A 160 5.64 15.01 -13.13
N ASN A 161 5.06 14.15 -13.94
CA ASN A 161 5.71 13.70 -15.17
C ASN A 161 5.91 14.87 -16.14
N VAL A 162 6.96 14.80 -16.96
CA VAL A 162 7.26 15.83 -17.98
C VAL A 162 6.14 16.03 -19.00
N SER A 163 5.26 15.04 -19.16
CA SER A 163 4.12 15.08 -20.08
C SER A 163 2.88 15.78 -19.50
N SER A 164 2.90 16.19 -18.24
CA SER A 164 1.78 16.88 -17.62
C SER A 164 1.61 18.28 -18.18
N GLY A 165 0.36 18.67 -18.42
CA GLY A 165 0.02 20.01 -18.88
C GLY A 165 -0.20 21.04 -17.78
N PHE A 166 -0.26 20.59 -16.52
CA PHE A 166 -0.53 21.43 -15.35
C PHE A 166 0.41 21.09 -14.19
N ASP A 167 0.50 22.02 -13.24
CA ASP A 167 1.13 21.77 -11.95
C ASP A 167 0.36 20.70 -11.18
N LEU A 168 1.11 19.78 -10.57
CA LEU A 168 0.57 18.77 -9.68
C LEU A 168 0.43 19.37 -8.28
N GLU A 169 -0.80 19.46 -7.80
CA GLU A 169 -1.11 19.86 -6.43
C GLU A 169 -1.31 18.61 -5.57
N LEU A 170 -0.64 18.55 -4.43
CA LEU A 170 -0.61 17.40 -3.53
C LEU A 170 -0.89 17.83 -2.09
N THR A 171 -1.72 17.07 -1.39
CA THR A 171 -1.88 17.13 0.07
C THR A 171 -1.65 15.76 0.67
N LEU A 172 -0.70 15.68 1.59
CA LEU A 172 -0.37 14.47 2.35
C LEU A 172 -1.16 14.43 3.66
N ASP A 173 -1.81 13.31 3.94
CA ASP A 173 -2.45 13.04 5.22
C ASP A 173 -1.91 11.74 5.81
N LEU A 174 -1.42 11.82 7.05
CA LEU A 174 -0.90 10.68 7.79
C LEU A 174 -1.52 10.69 9.19
N PRO A 175 -2.43 9.76 9.49
CA PRO A 175 -2.98 9.62 10.83
C PRO A 175 -1.89 9.38 11.89
N LEU A 176 -2.14 9.87 13.11
CA LEU A 176 -1.23 9.68 14.24
C LEU A 176 -0.88 8.20 14.43
N SER A 177 0.41 7.89 14.37
CA SER A 177 0.95 6.54 14.44
C SER A 177 2.44 6.56 14.76
N ASP A 178 3.09 5.40 14.71
CA ASP A 178 4.55 5.28 14.81
C ASP A 178 5.29 5.84 13.58
N PHE A 179 4.56 6.20 12.52
CA PHE A 179 5.10 6.84 11.33
C PHE A 179 4.90 8.36 11.39
N THR A 180 5.91 9.10 10.95
CA THR A 180 5.87 10.56 10.88
C THR A 180 6.44 11.07 9.56
N ILE A 181 5.94 12.22 9.12
CA ILE A 181 6.44 12.97 7.97
C ILE A 181 6.77 14.40 8.40
N GLY A 182 7.44 15.15 7.54
CA GLY A 182 7.72 16.57 7.77
C GLY A 182 6.44 17.40 7.95
N ARG A 183 6.58 18.60 8.54
CA ARG A 183 5.44 19.51 8.80
C ARG A 183 4.79 20.06 7.53
N GLN A 184 5.54 20.17 6.44
CA GLN A 184 4.98 20.57 5.16
C GLN A 184 4.29 19.36 4.54
N THR A 185 2.99 19.46 4.35
CA THR A 185 2.16 18.40 3.76
C THR A 185 1.49 18.82 2.46
N ASN A 186 1.60 20.08 2.07
CA ASN A 186 1.07 20.60 0.81
C ASN A 186 2.21 20.96 -0.14
N PHE A 187 2.11 20.49 -1.38
CA PHE A 187 3.14 20.68 -2.41
C PHE A 187 2.50 20.98 -3.76
N THR A 188 3.18 21.83 -4.53
CA THR A 188 2.90 22.08 -5.94
C THR A 188 4.15 21.73 -6.72
N LEU A 189 4.06 20.81 -7.68
CA LEU A 189 5.16 20.37 -8.51
C LEU A 189 4.87 20.69 -9.96
N SER A 190 5.71 21.53 -10.57
CA SER A 190 5.61 21.78 -12.01
C SER A 190 5.98 20.55 -12.83
N PRO A 191 5.52 20.44 -14.08
CA PRO A 191 5.85 19.31 -14.95
C PRO A 191 7.36 19.03 -15.00
N GLY A 192 7.73 17.75 -14.84
CA GLY A 192 9.12 17.29 -14.77
C GLY A 192 9.82 17.50 -13.42
N SER A 193 9.16 18.12 -12.44
CA SER A 193 9.71 18.27 -11.10
C SER A 193 9.32 17.11 -10.20
N ASN A 194 10.19 16.81 -9.23
CA ASN A 194 9.92 15.82 -8.20
C ASN A 194 10.13 16.38 -6.79
N LYS A 195 9.59 15.66 -5.81
CA LYS A 195 9.75 15.91 -4.39
C LYS A 195 9.98 14.60 -3.66
N THR A 196 11.07 14.54 -2.90
CA THR A 196 11.30 13.46 -1.94
C THR A 196 10.73 13.85 -0.58
N ILE A 197 9.92 12.94 -0.03
CA ILE A 197 9.37 12.97 1.31
C ILE A 197 10.09 11.89 2.12
N THR A 198 10.68 12.29 3.25
CA THR A 198 11.21 11.32 4.21
C THR A 198 10.12 10.94 5.18
N VAL A 199 9.82 9.65 5.26
CA VAL A 199 8.93 9.04 6.24
C VAL A 199 9.79 8.39 7.30
N ARG A 200 9.55 8.74 8.57
CA ARG A 200 10.27 8.21 9.72
C ARG A 200 9.40 7.25 10.50
N TYR A 201 9.92 6.07 10.80
CA TYR A 201 9.32 5.10 11.72
C TYR A 201 10.01 5.15 13.08
N SER A 202 9.22 5.26 14.15
CA SER A 202 9.63 5.24 15.56
C SER A 202 8.75 4.26 16.32
N PRO A 203 9.15 2.98 16.44
CA PRO A 203 8.29 1.92 16.97
C PRO A 203 7.91 2.14 18.43
N THR A 204 6.60 2.13 18.71
CA THR A 204 6.07 2.04 20.08
C THR A 204 5.31 0.73 20.31
N GLN A 205 4.78 0.14 19.24
CA GLN A 205 4.09 -1.14 19.23
C GLN A 205 4.94 -2.22 18.56
N ASN A 206 4.66 -3.50 18.84
CA ASN A 206 5.49 -4.59 18.32
C ASN A 206 5.43 -4.70 16.78
N ALA A 207 4.30 -4.32 16.17
CA ALA A 207 4.14 -4.17 14.74
C ALA A 207 3.23 -2.99 14.44
N SER A 208 3.52 -2.26 13.37
CA SER A 208 2.79 -1.05 12.99
C SER A 208 2.50 -1.09 11.50
N THR A 209 1.23 -0.87 11.12
CA THR A 209 0.80 -0.70 9.72
C THR A 209 -0.07 0.54 9.63
N ASN A 210 0.18 1.38 8.62
CA ASN A 210 -0.64 2.56 8.34
C ASN A 210 -0.61 2.89 6.84
N PHE A 211 -1.39 3.88 6.43
CA PHE A 211 -1.41 4.40 5.07
C PHE A 211 -1.11 5.89 5.09
N LEU A 212 -0.20 6.33 4.21
CA LEU A 212 -0.05 7.74 3.87
C LEU A 212 -0.99 8.02 2.70
N GLU A 213 -2.02 8.85 2.94
CA GLU A 213 -2.97 9.25 1.92
C GLU A 213 -2.49 10.50 1.19
N ILE A 214 -2.61 10.49 -0.13
CA ILE A 214 -2.11 11.52 -1.03
C ILE A 214 -3.28 11.99 -1.87
N SER A 215 -3.83 13.15 -1.50
CA SER A 215 -4.85 13.83 -2.29
C SER A 215 -4.19 14.65 -3.41
N HIS A 216 -4.81 14.66 -4.60
CA HIS A 216 -4.23 15.32 -5.77
C HIS A 216 -5.27 15.87 -6.76
N ASN A 217 -4.83 16.70 -7.71
CA ASN A 217 -5.67 17.30 -8.75
C ASN A 217 -5.73 16.53 -10.09
N SER A 218 -5.05 15.38 -10.24
CA SER A 218 -5.14 14.56 -11.46
C SER A 218 -6.54 13.98 -11.70
N SER A 219 -7.10 14.22 -12.89
CA SER A 219 -8.40 13.70 -13.34
C SER A 219 -8.35 12.25 -13.87
N ILE A 220 -7.15 11.70 -14.05
CA ILE A 220 -6.90 10.39 -14.65
C ILE A 220 -6.41 9.34 -13.63
N ARG A 221 -6.37 9.70 -12.34
CA ARG A 221 -5.98 8.83 -11.23
C ARG A 221 -7.08 8.81 -10.17
N ALA A 222 -7.21 7.69 -9.46
CA ALA A 222 -8.10 7.63 -8.30
C ALA A 222 -7.58 8.54 -7.18
N ASN A 223 -8.47 9.24 -6.49
CA ASN A 223 -8.11 10.20 -5.47
C ASN A 223 -8.90 9.89 -4.18
N PRO A 224 -8.25 9.68 -3.02
CA PRO A 224 -6.80 9.74 -2.78
C PRO A 224 -6.03 8.51 -3.32
N GLN A 225 -4.70 8.66 -3.45
CA GLN A 225 -3.74 7.56 -3.61
C GLN A 225 -3.13 7.20 -2.26
N SER A 226 -2.94 5.92 -1.98
CA SER A 226 -2.40 5.45 -0.70
C SER A 226 -1.01 4.83 -0.85
N VAL A 227 -0.11 5.14 0.07
CA VAL A 227 1.20 4.48 0.23
C VAL A 227 1.18 3.66 1.50
N VAL A 228 1.47 2.37 1.41
CA VAL A 228 1.45 1.45 2.56
C VAL A 228 2.71 1.65 3.40
N LEU A 229 2.55 1.80 4.71
CA LEU A 229 3.65 1.91 5.67
C LEU A 229 3.63 0.71 6.61
N ARG A 230 4.77 0.01 6.75
CA ARG A 230 4.91 -1.15 7.64
C ARG A 230 6.24 -1.13 8.37
N GLY A 231 6.23 -1.50 9.64
CA GLY A 231 7.43 -1.61 10.46
C GLY A 231 7.22 -2.58 11.61
N ILE A 232 8.31 -3.16 12.08
CA ILE A 232 8.33 -4.11 13.19
C ILE A 232 9.30 -3.57 14.24
N LYS A 233 8.87 -3.52 15.49
CA LYS A 233 9.77 -3.24 16.61
C LYS A 233 10.65 -4.45 16.84
N ASP A 234 11.96 -4.24 16.82
CA ASP A 234 12.93 -5.29 17.09
C ASP A 234 12.90 -5.69 18.58
N ILE A 235 12.45 -6.91 18.84
CA ILE A 235 12.42 -7.55 20.16
C ILE A 235 13.32 -8.79 20.21
N SER A 236 14.21 -8.97 19.23
CA SER A 236 15.06 -10.17 19.10
C SER A 236 15.87 -10.43 20.38
N SER A 237 16.48 -9.39 20.95
CA SER A 237 17.26 -9.50 22.18
C SER A 237 16.41 -9.90 23.40
N GLU A 238 15.16 -9.45 23.45
CA GLU A 238 14.21 -9.80 24.51
C GLU A 238 13.82 -11.27 24.43
N LEU A 239 13.51 -11.76 23.21
CA LEU A 239 13.17 -13.17 22.99
C LEU A 239 14.32 -14.11 23.32
N VAL A 240 15.54 -13.78 22.85
CA VAL A 240 16.75 -14.57 23.16
C VAL A 240 17.01 -14.60 24.67
N SER A 241 16.87 -13.45 25.35
CA SER A 241 17.00 -13.39 26.82
C SER A 241 15.93 -14.24 27.52
N GLY A 242 14.70 -14.25 27.00
CA GLY A 242 13.61 -15.08 27.50
C GLY A 242 13.94 -16.58 27.42
N ASN A 243 14.49 -17.04 26.30
CA ASN A 243 14.93 -18.44 26.16
C ASN A 243 16.06 -18.80 27.12
N ILE A 244 17.06 -17.93 27.28
CA ILE A 244 18.16 -18.14 28.24
C ILE A 244 17.63 -18.23 29.67
N GLU A 245 16.70 -17.35 30.05
CA GLU A 245 16.06 -17.37 31.36
C GLU A 245 15.24 -18.67 31.57
N GLY A 246 14.48 -19.09 30.57
CA GLY A 246 13.72 -20.36 30.59
C GLY A 246 14.60 -21.57 30.85
N TRP A 247 15.75 -21.67 30.18
CA TRP A 247 16.74 -22.73 30.41
C TRP A 247 17.45 -22.62 31.76
N ASN A 248 17.69 -21.41 32.27
CA ASN A 248 18.25 -21.24 33.62
C ASN A 248 17.29 -21.70 34.71
N LEU A 249 15.99 -21.38 34.57
CA LEU A 249 14.94 -21.89 35.47
C LEU A 249 14.85 -23.42 35.40
N PHE A 250 14.92 -23.99 34.20
CA PHE A 250 14.94 -25.45 34.00
C PHE A 250 16.09 -26.12 34.73
N LYS A 251 17.34 -25.64 34.56
CA LYS A 251 18.53 -26.18 35.24
C LYS A 251 18.44 -26.07 36.76
N ASN A 252 17.75 -25.05 37.27
CA ASN A 252 17.47 -24.87 38.69
C ASN A 252 16.31 -25.73 39.21
N LYS A 253 15.73 -26.59 38.36
CA LYS A 253 14.58 -27.47 38.65
C LYS A 253 13.29 -26.71 38.97
N ASP A 254 13.21 -25.43 38.63
CA ASP A 254 11.96 -24.65 38.69
C ASP A 254 11.23 -24.78 37.34
N TYR A 255 10.68 -25.98 37.12
CA TYR A 255 10.08 -26.31 35.83
C TYR A 255 8.80 -25.50 35.56
N ALA A 256 8.01 -25.18 36.59
CA ALA A 256 6.80 -24.37 36.44
C ALA A 256 7.10 -22.94 35.96
N ALA A 257 8.11 -22.29 36.56
CA ALA A 257 8.57 -20.99 36.08
C ALA A 257 9.19 -21.09 34.68
N SER A 258 9.95 -22.16 34.41
CA SER A 258 10.53 -22.41 33.08
C SER A 258 9.46 -22.52 31.98
N VAL A 259 8.39 -23.31 32.20
CA VAL A 259 7.24 -23.40 31.27
C VAL A 259 6.64 -22.02 31.02
N SER A 260 6.41 -21.24 32.07
CA SER A 260 5.82 -19.91 31.97
C SER A 260 6.70 -18.97 31.15
N LYS A 261 8.01 -19.03 31.33
CA LYS A 261 8.97 -18.17 30.63
C LYS A 261 9.08 -18.49 29.14
N PHE A 262 9.13 -19.77 28.79
CA PHE A 262 9.09 -20.16 27.39
C PHE A 262 7.76 -19.81 26.73
N GLN A 263 6.64 -20.00 27.44
CA GLN A 263 5.31 -19.60 26.95
C GLN A 263 5.20 -18.10 26.67
N GLU A 264 5.76 -17.25 27.54
CA GLU A 264 5.85 -15.80 27.32
C GLU A 264 6.65 -15.48 26.05
N THR A 265 7.79 -16.17 25.86
CA THR A 265 8.66 -15.96 24.69
C THR A 265 7.98 -16.38 23.39
N VAL A 266 7.30 -17.53 23.38
CA VAL A 266 6.47 -17.97 22.24
C VAL A 266 5.37 -16.95 21.94
N ALA A 267 4.66 -16.46 22.96
CA ALA A 267 3.58 -15.50 22.73
C ALA A 267 4.07 -14.19 22.10
N LYS A 268 5.28 -13.73 22.48
CA LYS A 268 5.90 -12.52 21.92
C LYS A 268 6.43 -12.74 20.50
N SER A 269 6.95 -13.93 20.17
CA SER A 269 7.46 -14.22 18.82
C SER A 269 6.36 -14.24 17.75
N LEU A 270 5.13 -14.60 18.12
CA LEU A 270 3.97 -14.64 17.20
C LEU A 270 3.59 -13.29 16.56
N VAL A 271 4.19 -12.19 16.98
CA VAL A 271 3.99 -10.87 16.35
C VAL A 271 4.37 -10.89 14.86
N ASN A 272 5.44 -11.59 14.50
CA ASN A 272 5.93 -11.60 13.13
C ASN A 272 6.81 -12.82 12.83
N ALA A 273 6.69 -13.37 11.62
CA ALA A 273 7.43 -14.54 11.17
C ALA A 273 8.96 -14.41 11.22
N VAL A 274 9.49 -13.18 11.25
CA VAL A 274 10.93 -12.92 11.47
C VAL A 274 11.44 -13.52 12.79
N TYR A 275 10.56 -13.79 13.75
CA TYR A 275 10.89 -14.37 15.05
C TYR A 275 10.61 -15.87 15.16
N ASP A 276 10.13 -16.52 14.09
CA ASP A 276 9.71 -17.93 14.15
C ASP A 276 10.82 -18.85 14.65
N SER A 277 12.08 -18.65 14.21
CA SER A 277 13.21 -19.47 14.67
C SER A 277 13.45 -19.36 16.18
N VAL A 278 13.36 -18.16 16.76
CA VAL A 278 13.54 -17.95 18.21
C VAL A 278 12.31 -18.44 18.98
N GLY A 279 11.13 -18.31 18.39
CA GLY A 279 9.87 -18.85 18.90
C GLY A 279 9.89 -20.36 19.00
N ASP A 280 10.37 -21.05 17.96
CA ASP A 280 10.41 -22.51 17.93
C ASP A 280 11.44 -23.09 18.90
N GLU A 281 12.57 -22.39 19.09
CA GLU A 281 13.51 -22.70 20.18
C GLU A 281 12.83 -22.60 21.57
N ALA A 282 11.92 -21.62 21.73
CA ALA A 282 11.12 -21.49 22.94
C ALA A 282 10.07 -22.61 23.07
N VAL A 283 9.45 -23.03 21.96
CA VAL A 283 8.52 -24.18 21.95
C VAL A 283 9.24 -25.46 22.38
N LEU A 284 10.43 -25.73 21.85
CA LEU A 284 11.27 -26.86 22.26
C LEU A 284 11.58 -26.81 23.76
N GLY A 285 12.03 -25.66 24.27
CA GLY A 285 12.30 -25.47 25.69
C GLY A 285 11.06 -25.68 26.57
N ARG A 286 9.89 -25.20 26.12
CA ARG A 286 8.61 -25.41 26.80
C ARG A 286 8.24 -26.89 26.86
N GLY A 287 8.46 -27.64 25.78
CA GLY A 287 8.23 -29.09 25.73
C GLY A 287 9.03 -29.81 26.81
N TRP A 288 10.33 -29.55 26.89
CA TRP A 288 11.19 -30.11 27.93
C TRP A 288 10.75 -29.71 29.33
N ALA A 289 10.45 -28.42 29.56
CA ALA A 289 9.99 -27.96 30.87
C ALA A 289 8.68 -28.65 31.29
N ARG A 290 7.70 -28.80 30.39
CA ARG A 290 6.43 -29.49 30.66
C ARG A 290 6.61 -30.96 31.02
N LEU A 291 7.52 -31.65 30.34
CA LEU A 291 7.79 -33.08 30.59
C LEU A 291 8.27 -33.34 32.03
N PHE A 292 9.02 -32.40 32.60
CA PHE A 292 9.57 -32.50 33.95
C PHE A 292 8.68 -31.88 35.03
N GLU A 293 7.85 -30.90 34.68
CA GLU A 293 6.95 -30.21 35.61
C GLU A 293 5.79 -31.10 36.07
N ARG A 294 5.15 -31.83 35.15
CA ARG A 294 4.13 -32.86 35.42
C ARG A 294 2.93 -32.42 36.28
N SER A 295 2.56 -31.13 36.32
CA SER A 295 1.40 -30.67 37.10
C SER A 295 0.06 -31.01 36.48
N THR A 296 0.01 -31.21 35.16
CA THR A 296 -1.21 -31.52 34.42
C THR A 296 -1.27 -32.98 34.03
N ASN A 297 -2.47 -33.55 33.88
CA ASN A 297 -2.62 -34.94 33.45
C ASN A 297 -2.20 -35.17 31.98
N ASP A 298 -2.14 -34.11 31.18
CA ASP A 298 -1.81 -34.13 29.76
C ASP A 298 -0.35 -33.68 29.47
N TYR A 299 0.49 -33.56 30.50
CA TYR A 299 1.88 -33.07 30.37
C TYR A 299 2.67 -33.78 29.26
N ALA A 300 2.54 -35.11 29.16
CA ALA A 300 3.23 -35.92 28.16
C ALA A 300 2.74 -35.60 26.73
N LEU A 301 1.44 -35.47 26.54
CA LEU A 301 0.85 -35.15 25.23
C LEU A 301 1.18 -33.71 24.82
N SER A 302 1.08 -32.75 25.75
CA SER A 302 1.45 -31.36 25.50
C SER A 302 2.93 -31.19 25.19
N SER A 303 3.80 -31.92 25.89
CA SER A 303 5.23 -31.97 25.62
C SER A 303 5.53 -32.58 24.25
N PHE A 304 4.93 -33.71 23.92
CA PHE A 304 5.08 -34.38 22.63
C PHE A 304 4.70 -33.45 21.48
N ASN A 305 3.55 -32.78 21.59
CA ASN A 305 3.10 -31.83 20.58
C ASN A 305 4.05 -30.63 20.42
N ASP A 306 4.60 -30.11 21.51
CA ASP A 306 5.60 -29.04 21.45
C ASP A 306 6.85 -29.49 20.67
N PHE A 307 7.37 -30.69 20.96
CA PHE A 307 8.55 -31.20 20.25
C PHE A 307 8.28 -31.46 18.76
N VAL A 308 7.14 -32.09 18.44
CA VAL A 308 6.74 -32.33 17.05
C VAL A 308 6.59 -31.01 16.30
N ASN A 309 5.96 -30.00 16.91
CA ASN A 309 5.81 -28.68 16.29
C ASN A 309 7.16 -28.01 16.06
N ALA A 310 8.03 -27.96 17.07
CA ALA A 310 9.35 -27.35 16.94
C ALA A 310 10.25 -28.06 15.91
N TYR A 311 10.15 -29.39 15.81
CA TYR A 311 10.91 -30.17 14.84
C TYR A 311 10.40 -29.97 13.40
N ASN A 312 9.08 -30.01 13.21
CA ASN A 312 8.48 -29.99 11.87
C ASN A 312 8.58 -28.64 11.16
N THR A 313 8.80 -27.53 11.87
CA THR A 313 9.02 -26.22 11.23
C THR A 313 10.38 -26.15 10.53
N GLY A 314 11.37 -26.92 11.01
CA GLY A 314 12.74 -26.88 10.49
C GLY A 314 13.46 -25.55 10.73
N LEU A 315 13.04 -24.78 11.73
CA LEU A 315 13.58 -23.45 12.05
C LEU A 315 14.46 -23.42 13.31
N ILE A 316 14.47 -24.51 14.09
CA ILE A 316 15.35 -24.67 15.26
C ILE A 316 16.78 -25.01 14.84
N SER A 317 17.75 -24.74 15.70
CA SER A 317 19.16 -25.05 15.46
C SER A 317 19.42 -26.56 15.38
N SER A 318 20.49 -26.97 14.70
CA SER A 318 20.82 -28.40 14.55
C SER A 318 21.04 -29.13 15.89
N SER A 319 21.54 -28.43 16.92
CA SER A 319 21.61 -29.02 18.28
C SER A 319 20.21 -29.24 18.87
N SER A 320 19.33 -28.27 18.67
CA SER A 320 17.94 -28.30 19.12
C SER A 320 17.10 -29.34 18.38
N GLU A 321 17.39 -29.62 17.10
CA GLU A 321 16.76 -30.72 16.35
C GLU A 321 17.00 -32.07 17.03
N ILE A 322 18.23 -32.32 17.50
CA ILE A 322 18.58 -33.56 18.20
C ILE A 322 17.83 -33.63 19.54
N ASP A 323 17.81 -32.53 20.29
CA ASP A 323 17.05 -32.43 21.54
C ASP A 323 15.54 -32.63 21.30
N ALA A 324 15.00 -32.16 20.17
CA ALA A 324 13.60 -32.36 19.79
C ALA A 324 13.31 -33.82 19.46
N LEU A 325 14.16 -34.50 18.70
CA LEU A 325 14.04 -35.93 18.40
C LEU A 325 14.01 -36.77 19.68
N ALA A 326 14.94 -36.50 20.61
CA ALA A 326 14.94 -37.14 21.92
C ALA A 326 13.63 -36.88 22.67
N GLY A 327 13.18 -35.62 22.69
CA GLY A 327 11.93 -35.21 23.31
C GLY A 327 10.71 -35.93 22.73
N ILE A 328 10.57 -36.01 21.40
CA ILE A 328 9.50 -36.77 20.71
C ILE A 328 9.50 -38.21 21.19
N SER A 329 10.69 -38.84 21.27
CA SER A 329 10.80 -40.22 21.71
C SER A 329 10.37 -40.41 23.17
N VAL A 330 10.99 -39.69 24.11
CA VAL A 330 10.77 -39.94 25.54
C VAL A 330 9.40 -39.47 26.03
N SER A 331 8.84 -38.40 25.46
CA SER A 331 7.50 -37.94 25.81
C SER A 331 6.42 -38.78 25.14
N GLY A 332 6.63 -39.21 23.89
CA GLY A 332 5.64 -39.91 23.10
C GLY A 332 5.24 -41.26 23.69
N VAL A 333 6.17 -42.00 24.27
CA VAL A 333 5.89 -43.30 24.92
C VAL A 333 5.14 -43.18 26.23
N LEU A 334 5.10 -41.99 26.83
CA LEU A 334 4.29 -41.70 28.02
C LEU A 334 2.83 -41.37 27.65
N VAL A 335 2.55 -41.11 26.38
CA VAL A 335 1.19 -40.85 25.88
C VAL A 335 0.47 -42.18 25.64
N VAL A 336 -0.65 -42.38 26.32
CA VAL A 336 -1.54 -43.51 26.04
C VAL A 336 -2.29 -43.24 24.75
N SER A 337 -1.89 -43.91 23.67
CA SER A 337 -2.48 -43.76 22.33
C SER A 337 -2.74 -45.13 21.70
N ASN A 338 -3.82 -45.23 20.93
CA ASN A 338 -4.10 -46.39 20.05
C ASN A 338 -3.78 -46.07 18.58
N ASN A 339 -3.20 -44.90 18.30
CA ASN A 339 -2.86 -44.48 16.96
C ASN A 339 -1.51 -45.08 16.53
N ILE A 340 -1.50 -45.86 15.44
CA ILE A 340 -0.28 -46.45 14.88
C ILE A 340 0.70 -45.35 14.43
N ASP A 341 0.20 -44.26 13.84
CA ASP A 341 1.04 -43.17 13.35
C ASP A 341 1.79 -42.45 14.48
N HIS A 342 1.21 -42.43 15.69
CA HIS A 342 1.87 -41.90 16.88
C HIS A 342 3.14 -42.68 17.22
N TYR A 343 3.05 -44.02 17.27
CA TYR A 343 4.21 -44.84 17.58
C TYR A 343 5.21 -44.92 16.41
N ASN A 344 4.75 -44.83 15.16
CA ASN A 344 5.64 -44.70 14.01
C ASN A 344 6.50 -43.43 14.10
N ALA A 345 5.92 -42.29 14.51
CA ALA A 345 6.67 -41.05 14.71
C ALA A 345 7.74 -41.19 15.79
N ILE A 346 7.46 -41.92 16.88
CA ILE A 346 8.43 -42.22 17.94
C ILE A 346 9.58 -43.07 17.40
N VAL A 347 9.25 -44.14 16.65
CA VAL A 347 10.24 -45.04 16.03
C VAL A 347 11.15 -44.27 15.09
N GLU A 348 10.57 -43.43 14.23
CA GLU A 348 11.31 -42.58 13.29
C GLU A 348 12.27 -41.66 14.04
N ALA A 349 11.76 -40.91 15.01
CA ALA A 349 12.57 -39.94 15.76
C ALA A 349 13.73 -40.60 16.51
N ALA A 350 13.46 -41.70 17.23
CA ALA A 350 14.48 -42.41 17.98
C ALA A 350 15.52 -43.06 17.05
N SER A 351 15.09 -43.61 15.92
CA SER A 351 15.99 -44.24 14.96
C SER A 351 16.92 -43.22 14.30
N ILE A 352 16.40 -42.06 13.91
CA ILE A 352 17.20 -40.96 13.34
C ILE A 352 18.25 -40.51 14.36
N LEU A 353 17.85 -40.27 15.62
CA LEU A 353 18.77 -39.82 16.66
C LEU A 353 19.85 -40.88 16.92
N LEU A 354 19.47 -42.13 17.17
CA LEU A 354 20.40 -43.20 17.55
C LEU A 354 21.34 -43.60 16.40
N ALA A 355 20.93 -43.41 15.14
CA ALA A 355 21.79 -43.65 13.99
C ALA A 355 22.91 -42.61 13.87
N ASN A 356 22.61 -41.34 14.18
CA ASN A 356 23.52 -40.21 13.97
C ASN A 356 24.28 -39.77 15.23
N TYR A 357 23.71 -40.02 16.43
CA TYR A 357 24.19 -39.50 17.71
C TYR A 357 24.13 -40.58 18.80
N GLN A 358 24.95 -41.62 18.67
CA GLN A 358 24.95 -42.78 19.55
C GLN A 358 25.27 -42.47 21.02
N SER A 359 25.97 -41.36 21.28
CA SER A 359 26.33 -40.88 22.61
C SER A 359 25.50 -39.66 23.04
N TYR A 360 24.29 -39.51 22.50
CA TYR A 360 23.42 -38.39 22.85
C TYR A 360 23.26 -38.27 24.36
N GLN A 361 23.35 -37.03 24.84
CA GLN A 361 23.06 -36.62 26.20
C GLN A 361 22.44 -35.23 26.15
N PHE A 362 21.30 -35.08 26.82
CA PHE A 362 20.57 -33.82 26.83
C PHE A 362 21.35 -32.76 27.61
N GLN A 363 21.67 -31.64 26.96
CA GLN A 363 22.58 -30.63 27.48
C GLN A 363 22.06 -29.90 28.74
N TYR A 364 20.74 -29.84 28.94
CA TYR A 364 20.13 -29.15 30.08
C TYR A 364 19.79 -30.08 31.25
N ASN A 365 19.82 -31.40 31.04
CA ASN A 365 19.69 -32.41 32.08
C ASN A 365 20.36 -33.72 31.63
N THR A 366 21.55 -33.99 32.18
CA THR A 366 22.39 -35.14 31.83
C THR A 366 21.79 -36.50 32.20
N ASN A 367 20.67 -36.52 32.93
CA ASN A 367 19.93 -37.75 33.25
C ASN A 367 19.02 -38.20 32.10
N VAL A 368 18.94 -37.44 31.00
CA VAL A 368 18.28 -37.88 29.77
C VAL A 368 19.36 -38.11 28.73
N ASP A 369 19.51 -39.34 28.27
CA ASP A 369 20.53 -39.74 27.32
C ASP A 369 20.03 -40.76 26.27
N HIS A 370 20.94 -41.23 25.42
CA HIS A 370 20.66 -42.22 24.37
C HIS A 370 20.01 -43.53 24.88
N LYS A 371 20.17 -43.89 26.15
CA LYS A 371 19.53 -45.07 26.75
C LYS A 371 18.04 -44.83 26.94
N ASP A 372 17.64 -43.65 27.40
CA ASP A 372 16.23 -43.27 27.52
C ASP A 372 15.54 -43.27 26.15
N VAL A 373 16.22 -42.73 25.13
CA VAL A 373 15.73 -42.74 23.75
C VAL A 373 15.59 -44.17 23.21
N ARG A 374 16.56 -45.04 23.50
CA ARG A 374 16.51 -46.46 23.10
C ARG A 374 15.41 -47.22 23.85
N TYR A 375 15.22 -46.93 25.13
CA TYR A 375 14.14 -47.51 25.91
C TYR A 375 12.77 -47.08 25.37
N ALA A 376 12.61 -45.80 24.99
CA ALA A 376 11.41 -45.33 24.30
C ALA A 376 11.20 -46.06 22.94
N LEU A 377 12.27 -46.30 22.18
CA LEU A 377 12.19 -47.07 20.93
C LEU A 377 11.70 -48.51 21.17
N VAL A 378 12.17 -49.18 22.22
CA VAL A 378 11.68 -50.52 22.63
C VAL A 378 10.17 -50.46 22.91
N GLN A 379 9.72 -49.49 23.70
CA GLN A 379 8.31 -49.34 24.04
C GLN A 379 7.44 -49.04 22.82
N ALA A 380 7.93 -48.23 21.87
CA ALA A 380 7.21 -47.92 20.64
C ALA A 380 7.06 -49.16 19.75
N TYR A 381 8.12 -49.95 19.57
CA TYR A 381 8.05 -51.22 18.84
C TYR A 381 7.09 -52.21 19.50
N PHE A 382 7.08 -52.28 20.84
CA PHE A 382 6.14 -53.12 21.56
C PHE A 382 4.67 -52.73 21.27
N ASN A 383 4.35 -51.43 21.32
CA ASN A 383 3.00 -50.94 21.02
C ASN A 383 2.60 -51.16 19.55
N LEU A 384 3.57 -51.20 18.64
CA LEU A 384 3.37 -51.59 17.23
C LEU A 384 3.32 -53.10 16.99
N SER A 385 3.41 -53.92 18.04
CA SER A 385 3.54 -55.38 17.96
C SER A 385 4.78 -55.87 17.18
N ASN A 386 5.81 -55.04 17.06
CA ASN A 386 7.09 -55.39 16.44
C ASN A 386 8.09 -55.93 17.47
N TYR A 387 7.78 -57.09 18.03
CA TYR A 387 8.55 -57.69 19.14
C TYR A 387 9.98 -58.09 18.76
N LEU A 388 10.22 -58.40 17.48
CA LEU A 388 11.56 -58.76 17.01
C LEU A 388 12.52 -57.56 17.07
N ASP A 389 12.07 -56.39 16.62
CA ASP A 389 12.91 -55.19 16.68
C ASP A 389 12.99 -54.63 18.10
N ALA A 390 11.94 -54.79 18.93
CA ALA A 390 12.01 -54.52 20.36
C ALA A 390 13.10 -55.35 21.06
N ALA A 391 13.17 -56.67 20.80
CA ALA A 391 14.20 -57.56 21.34
C ALA A 391 15.62 -57.10 20.98
N LYS A 392 15.84 -56.75 19.70
CA LYS A 392 17.16 -56.25 19.24
C LYS A 392 17.59 -54.97 19.96
N GLN A 393 16.66 -54.06 20.23
CA GLN A 393 16.98 -52.83 20.97
C GLN A 393 17.23 -53.12 22.46
N LEU A 394 16.52 -54.08 23.06
CA LEU A 394 16.78 -54.56 24.41
C LEU A 394 18.17 -55.21 24.53
N ASP A 395 18.61 -55.99 23.55
CA ASP A 395 19.95 -56.59 23.56
C ASP A 395 21.09 -55.56 23.62
N ILE A 396 20.85 -54.37 23.05
CA ILE A 396 21.80 -53.25 23.10
C ILE A 396 21.73 -52.55 24.46
N LEU A 397 20.53 -52.42 25.04
CA LEU A 397 20.29 -51.71 26.29
C LEU A 397 20.68 -52.54 27.52
N ASP A 398 20.47 -53.85 27.47
CA ASP A 398 20.75 -54.84 28.49
C ASP A 398 21.53 -56.04 27.91
N PRO A 399 22.84 -55.86 27.64
CA PRO A 399 23.67 -56.90 27.04
C PRO A 399 23.91 -58.10 27.98
N LEU A 400 23.62 -57.99 29.28
CA LEU A 400 23.80 -59.08 30.24
C LEU A 400 22.72 -60.15 30.11
N ASN A 401 21.52 -59.76 29.65
CA ASN A 401 20.38 -60.65 29.45
C ASN A 401 20.09 -60.95 27.97
N ALA A 402 20.97 -60.52 27.06
CA ALA A 402 20.88 -60.83 25.63
C ALA A 402 21.23 -62.31 25.31
N PRO A 403 20.60 -62.93 24.30
CA PRO A 403 19.53 -62.39 23.46
C PRO A 403 18.16 -62.45 24.14
N HIS A 404 17.38 -61.38 24.03
CA HIS A 404 16.00 -61.33 24.49
C HIS A 404 15.07 -62.10 23.54
N SER A 405 14.03 -62.72 24.10
CA SER A 405 12.96 -63.37 23.34
C SER A 405 12.10 -62.35 22.60
N SER A 406 11.56 -62.74 21.45
CA SER A 406 10.64 -61.92 20.66
C SER A 406 9.16 -62.24 20.94
N THR A 407 8.83 -62.82 22.09
CA THR A 407 7.43 -63.02 22.53
C THR A 407 6.92 -61.78 23.26
N ALA A 408 5.63 -61.45 23.10
CA ALA A 408 5.05 -60.26 23.73
C ALA A 408 5.18 -60.26 25.27
N GLU A 409 4.98 -61.42 25.90
CA GLU A 409 5.05 -61.55 27.37
C GLU A 409 6.48 -61.31 27.89
N GLU A 410 7.50 -61.90 27.25
CA GLU A 410 8.88 -61.75 27.69
C GLU A 410 9.43 -60.34 27.43
N ILE A 411 9.06 -59.71 26.30
CA ILE A 411 9.41 -58.31 26.06
C ILE A 411 8.79 -57.39 27.11
N LEU A 412 7.52 -57.60 27.46
CA LEU A 412 6.86 -56.79 28.48
C LEU A 412 7.54 -56.92 29.84
N ILE A 413 7.94 -58.14 30.22
CA ILE A 413 8.71 -58.39 31.45
C ILE A 413 10.05 -57.64 31.43
N ALA A 414 10.78 -57.69 30.31
CA ALA A 414 12.06 -57.00 30.16
C ALA A 414 11.91 -55.47 30.23
N ILE A 415 10.90 -54.90 29.55
CA ILE A 415 10.56 -53.46 29.64
C ILE A 415 10.30 -53.09 31.11
N GLN A 416 9.47 -53.85 31.82
CA GLN A 416 9.12 -53.57 33.22
C GLN A 416 10.33 -53.67 34.17
N ALA A 417 11.27 -54.58 33.90
CA ALA A 417 12.49 -54.72 34.69
C ALA A 417 13.42 -53.51 34.55
N LEU A 418 13.48 -52.91 33.36
CA LEU A 418 14.31 -51.75 33.04
C LEU A 418 13.70 -50.42 33.51
N ALA A 419 12.37 -50.31 33.58
CA ALA A 419 11.66 -49.10 34.01
C ALA A 419 12.05 -48.56 35.40
N GLY A 420 12.67 -49.40 36.25
CA GLY A 420 13.16 -49.01 37.58
C GLY A 420 14.67 -48.81 37.68
N GLN A 421 15.40 -48.97 36.57
CA GLN A 421 16.87 -48.90 36.51
C GLN A 421 17.39 -47.73 35.68
N LEU A 422 16.55 -47.23 34.76
CA LEU A 422 16.73 -46.03 33.94
C LEU A 422 15.78 -44.95 34.50
#